data_AF-A0A2V9TW99-F1
#
_entry.id   AF-A0A2V9TW99-F1
#
_cell.length_a   1.000
_cell.length_b   1.000
_cell.length_c   1.000
_cell.angle_alpha   90.00
_cell.angle_beta   90.00
_cell.angle_gamma   90.00
#
_symmetry.space_group_name_H-M   'P 1'
#
loop_
_entity.id
_entity.type
_entity.pdbx_description
1 polymer ?
#
loop_
_entity_poly.entity_id
_entity_poly.type
_entity_poly.pdbx_seq_one_letter_code
_entity_poly.pdbx_strand_id
1 'polypeptide(L)'
;SEVYVGARRPRGRADWPEVGIFAQRGKNRPNRIGVTVCRLLSVKGLTIEVEGLDAIDGTPVLDIKPYMAGFAPKGAVRQPAWAGELMINYWNKGA
;
A
#
# COMPACT_ATOMS: atom_id res chain seq x y z
N SER A 1 14.85 9.70 4.19
CA SER A 1 14.15 10.46 3.15
C SER A 1 13.37 11.61 3.78
N GLU A 2 13.18 12.71 3.05
CA GLU A 2 12.41 13.88 3.51
C GLU A 2 10.90 13.61 3.52
N VAL A 3 10.17 14.30 4.39
CA VAL A 3 8.70 14.28 4.42
C VAL A 3 8.16 15.22 3.34
N TYR A 4 7.16 14.76 2.61
CA TYR A 4 6.48 15.54 1.59
C TYR A 4 5.03 15.84 2.01
N VAL A 5 4.61 17.10 1.88
CA VAL A 5 3.26 17.57 2.27
C VAL A 5 2.43 18.14 1.11
N GLY A 6 3.06 18.36 -0.05
CA GLY A 6 2.42 18.98 -1.22
C GLY A 6 1.79 17.99 -2.20
N ALA A 7 1.58 18.45 -3.43
CA ALA A 7 1.10 17.64 -4.55
C ALA A 7 2.24 17.22 -5.47
N ARG A 8 2.29 15.94 -5.84
CA ARG A 8 3.32 15.40 -6.74
C ARG A 8 2.75 14.32 -7.65
N ARG A 9 3.44 14.04 -8.73
CA ARG A 9 3.06 12.96 -9.66
C ARG A 9 3.36 11.58 -9.05
N PRO A 10 2.40 10.65 -8.95
CA PRO A 10 2.66 9.31 -8.45
C PRO A 10 3.74 8.63 -9.31
N ARG A 11 4.72 7.98 -8.66
CA ARG A 11 5.90 7.36 -9.31
C ARG A 11 6.73 8.32 -10.21
N GLY A 12 6.49 9.64 -10.16
CA GLY A 12 7.13 10.60 -11.07
C GLY A 12 6.64 10.51 -12.53
N ARG A 13 5.52 9.80 -12.80
CA ARG A 13 5.00 9.63 -14.16
C ARG A 13 4.44 10.93 -14.71
N ALA A 14 4.96 11.37 -15.86
CA ALA A 14 4.57 12.63 -16.48
C ALA A 14 3.13 12.63 -17.01
N ASP A 15 2.60 11.46 -17.33
CA ASP A 15 1.26 11.26 -17.87
C ASP A 15 0.19 11.03 -16.79
N TRP A 16 0.58 11.04 -15.52
CA TRP A 16 -0.34 10.99 -14.38
C TRP A 16 -0.53 12.37 -13.73
N PRO A 17 -1.70 12.62 -13.12
CA PRO A 17 -1.99 13.92 -12.52
C PRO A 17 -1.10 14.19 -11.31
N GLU A 18 -0.86 15.48 -11.05
CA GLU A 18 -0.33 15.91 -9.77
C GLU A 18 -1.43 15.82 -8.71
N VAL A 19 -1.19 15.08 -7.64
CA VAL A 19 -2.18 14.88 -6.57
C VAL A 19 -1.52 15.07 -5.21
N GLY A 20 -2.26 15.61 -4.23
CA GLY A 20 -1.77 15.82 -2.86
C GLY A 20 -1.28 14.53 -2.20
N ILE A 21 -0.33 14.60 -1.25
CA ILE A 21 0.26 13.41 -0.61
C ILE A 21 -0.78 12.47 0.01
N PHE A 22 -1.93 12.98 0.48
CA PHE A 22 -3.01 12.17 1.06
C PHE A 22 -3.91 11.49 0.02
N ALA A 23 -3.90 11.97 -1.23
CA ALA A 23 -4.60 11.35 -2.36
C ALA A 23 -3.80 10.23 -3.03
N GLN A 24 -2.60 9.93 -2.51
CA GLN A 24 -1.72 8.86 -2.99
C GLN A 24 -1.11 8.08 -1.82
N ARG A 25 -0.48 6.94 -2.10
CA ARG A 25 0.16 6.07 -1.10
C ARG A 25 1.68 6.26 -1.05
N GLY A 26 2.16 7.50 -1.14
CA GLY A 26 3.59 7.80 -1.12
C GLY A 26 4.24 7.50 0.24
N LYS A 27 5.42 6.86 0.26
CA LYS A 27 6.15 6.53 1.50
C LYS A 27 6.61 7.75 2.32
N ASN A 28 6.89 8.86 1.65
CA ASN A 28 7.44 10.09 2.23
C ASN A 28 6.31 11.03 2.68
N ARG A 29 5.49 10.61 3.63
CA ARG A 29 4.36 11.38 4.18
C ARG A 29 4.56 11.69 5.68
N PRO A 30 3.81 12.64 6.28
CA PRO A 30 4.02 13.06 7.68
C PRO A 30 4.06 11.88 8.66
N ASN A 31 3.06 11.00 8.59
CA ASN A 31 3.02 9.76 9.34
C ASN A 31 3.37 8.58 8.42
N ARG A 32 4.58 8.04 8.57
CA ARG A 32 5.16 7.01 7.67
C ARG A 32 4.64 5.60 7.95
N ILE A 33 3.34 5.48 8.14
CA ILE A 33 2.68 4.21 8.44
C ILE A 33 2.25 3.58 7.11
N GLY A 34 2.79 2.41 6.80
CA GLY A 34 2.34 1.55 5.70
C GLY A 34 1.20 0.65 6.16
N VAL A 35 0.31 0.28 5.24
CA VAL A 35 -0.76 -0.69 5.51
C VAL A 35 -0.90 -1.56 4.27
N THR A 36 -0.80 -2.86 4.46
CA THR A 36 -0.85 -3.85 3.39
C THR A 36 -1.69 -5.02 3.86
N VAL A 37 -2.64 -5.44 3.02
CA VAL A 37 -3.44 -6.64 3.28
C VAL A 37 -2.69 -7.80 2.65
N CYS A 38 -2.14 -8.66 3.49
CA CYS A 38 -1.32 -9.79 3.05
C CYS A 38 -2.13 -11.10 3.12
N ARG A 39 -1.75 -12.08 2.29
CA ARG A 39 -2.23 -13.45 2.43
C ARG A 39 -1.43 -14.12 3.55
N LEU A 40 -2.13 -14.68 4.54
CA LEU A 40 -1.51 -15.50 5.58
C LEU A 40 -1.11 -16.87 5.01
N LEU A 41 0.15 -17.25 5.15
CA LEU A 41 0.66 -18.56 4.73
C LEU A 41 0.80 -19.51 5.91
N SER A 42 1.39 -19.06 7.02
CA SER A 42 1.55 -19.88 8.23
C SER A 42 1.76 -19.03 9.50
N VAL A 43 1.51 -19.64 10.66
CA VAL A 43 1.80 -19.09 11.98
C VAL A 43 2.61 -20.12 12.76
N LYS A 44 3.82 -19.75 13.19
CA LYS A 44 4.77 -20.61 13.91
C LYS A 44 5.26 -19.88 15.16
N GLY A 45 4.58 -20.10 16.29
CA GLY A 45 4.87 -19.35 17.53
C GLY A 45 4.64 -17.85 17.33
N LEU A 46 5.71 -17.05 17.42
CA LEU A 46 5.68 -15.60 17.22
C LEU A 46 6.03 -15.17 15.79
N THR A 47 6.24 -16.13 14.88
CA THR A 47 6.53 -15.87 13.47
C THR A 47 5.27 -16.02 12.62
N ILE A 48 5.01 -15.05 11.75
CA ILE A 48 3.92 -15.07 10.79
C ILE A 48 4.52 -14.98 9.38
N GLU A 49 4.26 -15.99 8.56
CA GLU A 49 4.66 -16.00 7.16
C GLU A 49 3.50 -15.45 6.31
N VAL A 50 3.79 -14.45 5.48
CA VAL A 50 2.79 -13.78 4.64
C VAL A 50 3.28 -13.60 3.21
N GLU A 51 2.34 -13.56 2.27
CA GLU A 51 2.58 -13.19 0.87
C GLU A 51 1.95 -11.81 0.57
N GLY A 52 2.64 -11.02 -0.25
CA GLY A 52 2.17 -9.69 -0.67
C GLY A 52 2.50 -8.57 0.31
N LEU A 53 3.49 -8.72 1.18
CA LEU A 53 4.01 -7.61 1.99
C LEU A 53 4.97 -6.75 1.13
N ASP A 54 4.71 -5.45 1.03
CA ASP A 54 5.53 -4.49 0.26
C ASP A 54 6.45 -3.64 1.15
N ALA A 55 6.83 -4.17 2.30
CA ALA A 55 7.82 -3.59 3.20
C ALA A 55 9.24 -4.08 2.86
N ILE A 56 10.23 -3.23 3.10
CA ILE A 56 11.65 -3.62 2.99
C ILE A 56 12.01 -4.43 4.23
N ASP A 57 12.95 -5.37 4.09
CA ASP A 57 13.49 -6.11 5.23
C ASP A 57 13.94 -5.19 6.38
N GLY A 58 13.68 -5.62 7.62
CA GLY A 58 13.91 -4.83 8.84
C GLY A 58 12.91 -3.68 9.08
N THR A 59 11.89 -3.48 8.24
CA THR A 59 10.84 -2.47 8.51
C THR A 59 10.08 -2.83 9.79
N PRO A 60 9.97 -1.91 10.78
CA PRO A 60 9.23 -2.18 12.01
C PRO A 60 7.75 -2.45 11.77
N VAL A 61 7.23 -3.49 12.42
CA VAL A 61 5.78 -3.79 12.46
C VAL A 61 5.16 -3.04 13.62
N LEU A 62 4.14 -2.24 13.35
CA LEU A 62 3.44 -1.45 14.37
C LEU A 62 2.20 -2.16 14.93
N ASP A 63 1.50 -2.91 14.09
CA ASP A 63 0.22 -3.53 14.41
C ASP A 63 -0.09 -4.69 13.45
N ILE A 64 -0.88 -5.65 13.92
CA ILE A 64 -1.37 -6.80 13.14
C ILE A 64 -2.83 -7.03 13.52
N LYS A 65 -3.72 -7.07 12.53
CA LYS A 65 -5.15 -7.33 12.73
C LYS A 65 -5.70 -8.26 11.66
N PRO A 66 -6.67 -9.15 12.00
CA PRO A 66 -7.34 -9.95 11.00
C PRO A 66 -8.16 -9.06 10.07
N TYR A 67 -8.13 -9.36 8.77
CA TYR A 67 -9.06 -8.75 7.83
C TYR A 67 -10.45 -9.37 8.00
N MET A 68 -11.40 -8.58 8.49
CA MET A 68 -12.80 -9.00 8.58
C MET A 68 -13.55 -8.55 7.33
N ALA A 69 -14.26 -9.47 6.66
CA ALA A 69 -15.03 -9.15 5.46
C ALA A 69 -16.05 -8.02 5.68
N GLY A 70 -16.56 -7.85 6.90
CA GLY A 70 -17.43 -6.73 7.27
C GLY A 70 -16.78 -5.34 7.19
N PHE A 71 -15.44 -5.24 7.11
CA PHE A 71 -14.70 -3.99 6.89
C PHE A 71 -14.41 -3.72 5.41
N ALA A 72 -14.80 -4.60 4.49
CA ALA A 72 -14.72 -4.32 3.07
C ALA A 72 -15.56 -3.06 2.73
N PRO A 73 -15.16 -2.27 1.71
CA PRO A 73 -15.96 -1.14 1.25
C PRO A 73 -17.41 -1.56 0.97
N LYS A 74 -18.37 -0.79 1.46
CA LYS A 74 -19.79 -0.99 1.16
C LYS A 74 -20.13 -0.33 -0.17
N GLY A 75 -20.70 -1.10 -1.10
CA GLY A 75 -21.10 -0.61 -2.42
C GLY A 75 -19.94 -0.54 -3.43
N ALA A 76 -20.18 0.19 -4.53
CA ALA A 76 -19.22 0.27 -5.62
C ALA A 76 -17.96 1.07 -5.23
N VAL A 77 -16.78 0.47 -5.41
CA VAL A 77 -15.49 1.15 -5.24
C VAL A 77 -15.18 1.99 -6.47
N ARG A 78 -14.83 3.25 -6.27
CA ARG A 78 -14.37 4.17 -7.34
C ARG A 78 -12.92 4.55 -7.08
N GLN A 79 -12.12 4.55 -8.13
CA GLN A 79 -10.73 4.98 -8.10
C GLN A 79 -10.37 5.72 -9.39
N PRO A 80 -9.38 6.63 -9.37
CA PRO A 80 -8.90 7.26 -10.59
C PRO A 80 -8.18 6.24 -11.49
N ALA A 81 -8.24 6.45 -12.81
CA ALA A 81 -7.65 5.53 -13.79
C ALA A 81 -6.16 5.24 -13.52
N TRP A 82 -5.38 6.27 -13.19
CA TRP A 82 -3.95 6.12 -12.87
C TRP A 82 -3.68 5.16 -11.71
N ALA A 83 -4.59 5.07 -10.73
CA ALA A 83 -4.44 4.14 -9.62
C ALA A 83 -4.73 2.70 -10.07
N GLY A 84 -5.70 2.51 -10.97
CA GLY A 84 -5.94 1.22 -11.61
C GLY A 84 -4.72 0.76 -12.41
N GLU A 85 -4.16 1.63 -13.25
CA GLU A 85 -2.94 1.38 -14.03
C GLU A 85 -1.74 1.02 -13.14
N LEU A 86 -1.56 1.75 -12.03
CA LEU A 86 -0.50 1.46 -11.05
C LEU A 86 -0.60 0.01 -10.52
N MET A 87 -1.81 -0.53 -10.42
CA MET A 87 -2.06 -1.81 -9.76
C MET A 87 -1.98 -3.03 -10.69
N ILE A 88 -2.05 -2.85 -12.02
CA ILE A 88 -2.13 -3.96 -13.01
C ILE A 88 -1.08 -5.06 -12.77
N ASN A 89 0.14 -4.68 -12.37
CA ASN A 89 1.24 -5.62 -12.10
C ASN A 89 1.91 -5.39 -10.74
N TYR A 90 1.24 -4.72 -9.80
CA TYR A 90 1.87 -4.33 -8.54
C TYR A 90 2.37 -5.54 -7.74
N TRP A 91 1.57 -6.62 -7.74
CA TRP A 91 1.87 -7.86 -7.01
C TRP A 91 2.49 -8.96 -7.88
N ASN A 92 2.51 -8.80 -9.20
CA ASN A 92 2.97 -9.81 -10.15
C ASN A 92 4.48 -9.73 -10.43
N LYS A 93 5.28 -9.26 -9.48
CA LYS A 93 6.73 -9.20 -9.64
C LYS A 93 7.35 -10.53 -9.21
N GLY A 94 7.42 -11.49 -10.14
CA GLY A 94 8.14 -12.75 -9.97
C GLY A 94 7.33 -13.98 -10.40
N ALA A 95 7.27 -14.20 -11.71
CA ALA A 95 7.52 -15.53 -12.28
C ALA A 95 8.91 -15.47 -12.91
#